data_AF-A0A969AGN4-F1
#
_entry.id   AF-A0A969AGN4-F1
#
_cell.length_a   1.000
_cell.length_b   1.000
_cell.length_c   1.000
_cell.angle_alpha   90.00
_cell.angle_beta   90.00
_cell.angle_gamma   90.00
#
_symmetry.space_group_name_H-M   'P 1'
#
loop_
_entity.id
_entity.type
_entity.pdbx_description
1 polymer ?
#
loop_
_entity_poly.entity_id
_entity_poly.type
_entity_poly.pdbx_seq_one_letter_code
_entity_poly.pdbx_strand_id
1 'polypeptide(L)'
;MPSGDDERKRRLSVLCKRLRGKESLRSFTTKRVKELGGISYAAWGVWERGQGDLSDNSLARLVNFLNCSYESFYRYLDGLITLEELLQPSSNNLNADKEPDFSPEVTTAWVQSLSPQDKLFVVTQGLQAFQAEFEKLIAVKAKEKVGLLLNLLSGSTYPENSKIEEIATKLDLSVEDLRKLCDRHFS
;
A
#
# COMPACT_ATOMS: atom_id res chain seq x y z
N MET A 1 19.73 -37.39 -8.43
CA MET A 1 18.93 -36.22 -8.05
C MET A 1 18.87 -35.31 -9.27
N PRO A 2 17.70 -34.79 -9.67
CA PRO A 2 17.64 -33.81 -10.75
C PRO A 2 18.53 -32.62 -10.39
N SER A 3 19.23 -32.08 -11.38
CA SER A 3 20.06 -30.89 -11.20
C SER A 3 19.18 -29.69 -10.81
N GLY A 4 19.77 -28.65 -10.20
CA GLY A 4 19.02 -27.42 -9.87
C GLY A 4 18.31 -26.81 -11.09
N ASP A 5 18.89 -26.96 -12.28
CA ASP A 5 18.29 -26.51 -13.53
C ASP A 5 17.11 -27.38 -13.99
N ASP A 6 17.15 -28.70 -13.76
CA ASP A 6 16.03 -29.59 -14.07
C ASP A 6 14.79 -29.28 -13.21
N GLU A 7 15.00 -28.93 -11.94
CA GLU A 7 13.91 -28.53 -11.04
C GLU A 7 13.31 -27.18 -11.44
N ARG A 8 14.13 -26.19 -11.83
CA ARG A 8 13.67 -24.91 -12.38
C ARG A 8 12.84 -25.12 -13.65
N LYS A 9 13.30 -25.97 -14.57
CA LYS A 9 12.55 -26.33 -15.80
C LYS A 9 11.23 -27.01 -15.49
N ARG A 10 11.20 -27.89 -14.48
CA ARG A 10 9.98 -28.55 -14.03
C ARG A 10 8.98 -27.55 -13.45
N ARG A 11 9.43 -26.61 -12.63
CA ARG A 11 8.59 -25.56 -12.04
C ARG A 11 8.04 -24.60 -13.07
N LEU A 12 8.85 -24.23 -14.05
CA LEU A 12 8.40 -23.46 -15.22
C LEU A 12 7.32 -24.22 -16.01
N SER A 13 7.53 -25.52 -16.26
CA SER A 13 6.53 -26.38 -16.94
C SER A 13 5.20 -26.40 -16.20
N VAL A 14 5.22 -26.54 -14.87
CA VAL A 14 4.03 -26.52 -14.02
C VAL A 14 3.31 -25.18 -14.11
N LEU A 15 4.05 -24.08 -14.04
CA LEU A 15 3.52 -22.71 -14.16
C LEU A 15 2.82 -22.50 -15.52
N CYS A 16 3.49 -22.82 -16.63
CA CYS A 16 2.91 -22.68 -17.97
C CYS A 16 1.63 -23.51 -18.14
N LYS A 17 1.62 -24.77 -17.65
CA LYS A 17 0.42 -25.62 -17.67
C LYS A 17 -0.72 -25.04 -16.82
N ARG A 18 -0.40 -24.47 -15.65
CA ARG A 18 -1.40 -23.85 -14.77
C ARG A 18 -2.04 -22.63 -15.43
N LEU A 19 -1.24 -21.77 -16.07
CA LEU A 19 -1.69 -20.55 -16.75
C LEU A 19 -2.55 -20.87 -17.98
N ARG A 20 -2.18 -21.89 -18.76
CA ARG A 20 -2.99 -22.36 -19.90
C ARG A 20 -4.28 -23.06 -19.44
N GLY A 21 -4.23 -23.78 -18.33
CA GLY A 21 -5.35 -24.57 -17.84
C GLY A 21 -5.77 -25.64 -18.85
N LYS A 22 -7.06 -25.65 -19.20
CA LYS A 22 -7.64 -26.64 -20.13
C LYS A 22 -7.61 -26.20 -21.60
N GLU A 23 -7.17 -24.97 -21.91
CA GLU A 23 -7.16 -24.48 -23.29
C GLU A 23 -6.09 -25.19 -24.13
N SER A 24 -6.32 -25.33 -25.44
CA SER A 24 -5.26 -25.83 -26.32
C SER A 24 -4.14 -24.79 -26.42
N LEU A 25 -2.89 -25.25 -26.58
CA LEU A 25 -1.72 -24.36 -26.60
C LEU A 25 -1.82 -23.32 -27.72
N ARG A 26 -2.37 -23.70 -28.88
CA ARG A 26 -2.62 -22.80 -30.01
C ARG A 26 -3.68 -21.76 -29.67
N SER A 27 -4.78 -22.16 -29.05
CA SER A 27 -5.84 -21.22 -28.66
C SER A 27 -5.35 -20.21 -27.62
N PHE A 28 -4.64 -20.69 -26.60
CA PHE A 28 -4.10 -19.86 -25.52
C PHE A 28 -3.17 -18.77 -26.07
N THR A 29 -2.15 -19.16 -26.85
CA THR A 29 -1.17 -18.20 -27.36
C THR A 29 -1.74 -17.23 -28.38
N THR A 30 -2.72 -17.66 -29.20
CA THR A 30 -3.37 -16.77 -30.17
C THR A 30 -4.27 -15.75 -29.49
N LYS A 31 -5.09 -16.17 -28.51
CA LYS A 31 -5.97 -15.27 -27.75
C LYS A 31 -5.17 -14.23 -26.97
N ARG A 32 -4.07 -14.64 -26.34
CA ARG A 32 -3.27 -13.80 -25.43
C ARG A 32 -2.00 -13.25 -26.07
N VAL A 33 -1.92 -13.21 -27.40
CA VAL A 33 -0.68 -12.82 -28.11
C VAL A 33 -0.18 -11.43 -27.69
N LYS A 34 -1.10 -10.49 -27.43
CA LYS A 34 -0.79 -9.13 -26.96
C LYS A 34 -0.28 -9.13 -25.52
N GLU A 35 -0.96 -9.84 -24.62
CA GLU A 35 -0.59 -9.96 -23.20
C GLU A 35 0.75 -10.69 -23.02
N LEU A 36 1.01 -11.69 -23.85
CA LEU A 36 2.24 -12.48 -23.85
C LEU A 36 3.45 -11.73 -24.44
N GLY A 37 3.28 -10.48 -24.90
CA GLY A 37 4.37 -9.67 -25.44
C GLY A 37 5.12 -10.32 -26.61
N GLY A 38 4.44 -11.16 -27.40
CA GLY A 38 5.06 -11.88 -28.51
C GLY A 38 5.81 -13.17 -28.12
N ILE A 39 5.55 -13.78 -26.96
CA ILE A 39 5.93 -15.17 -26.71
C ILE A 39 5.19 -16.07 -27.72
N SER A 40 5.95 -16.86 -28.48
CA SER A 40 5.38 -17.73 -29.51
C SER A 40 4.79 -19.02 -28.92
N TYR A 41 3.86 -19.61 -29.67
CA TYR A 41 3.36 -20.98 -29.45
C TYR A 41 4.51 -21.99 -29.26
N ALA A 42 5.57 -21.88 -30.05
CA ALA A 42 6.70 -22.79 -30.00
C ALA A 42 7.48 -22.64 -28.69
N ALA A 43 7.79 -21.41 -28.27
CA ALA A 43 8.49 -21.13 -27.03
C ALA A 43 7.70 -21.63 -25.81
N TRP A 44 6.40 -21.30 -25.75
CA TRP A 44 5.52 -21.75 -24.67
C TRP A 44 5.44 -23.29 -24.62
N GLY A 45 5.32 -23.94 -25.78
CA GLY A 45 5.28 -25.41 -25.86
C GLY A 45 6.56 -26.09 -25.40
N VAL A 46 7.72 -25.47 -25.61
CA VAL A 46 9.00 -25.98 -25.13
C VAL A 46 9.09 -25.89 -23.60
N TRP A 47 8.63 -24.78 -23.01
CA TRP A 47 8.60 -24.61 -21.55
C TRP A 47 7.60 -25.56 -20.88
N GLU A 48 6.40 -25.76 -21.46
CA GLU A 48 5.43 -26.73 -20.94
C GLU A 48 5.97 -28.17 -20.94
N ARG A 49 6.91 -28.51 -21.82
CA ARG A 49 7.58 -29.82 -21.84
C ARG A 49 8.80 -29.89 -20.92
N GLY A 50 9.22 -28.79 -20.30
CA GLY A 50 10.43 -28.72 -19.47
C GLY A 50 11.72 -28.84 -20.29
N GLN A 51 11.68 -28.52 -21.59
CA GLN A 51 12.76 -28.80 -22.54
C GLN A 51 13.56 -27.58 -23.00
N GLY A 52 13.24 -26.38 -22.52
CA GLY A 52 13.96 -25.18 -22.94
C GLY A 52 14.14 -24.17 -21.83
N ASP A 53 15.18 -23.39 -22.03
CA ASP A 53 15.60 -22.36 -21.11
C ASP A 53 14.80 -21.08 -21.34
N LEU A 54 14.77 -20.25 -20.29
CA LEU A 54 14.16 -18.94 -20.36
C LEU A 54 15.24 -17.94 -20.77
N SER A 55 15.14 -17.38 -21.98
CA SER A 55 15.98 -16.25 -22.36
C SER A 55 15.58 -15.00 -21.58
N ASP A 56 16.48 -14.05 -21.39
CA ASP A 56 16.20 -12.79 -20.66
C ASP A 56 15.00 -12.03 -21.24
N ASN A 57 14.86 -12.02 -22.57
CA ASN A 57 13.71 -11.41 -23.25
C ASN A 57 12.41 -12.16 -22.96
N SER A 58 12.45 -13.49 -22.91
CA SER A 58 11.29 -14.32 -22.57
C SER A 58 10.91 -14.19 -21.11
N LEU A 59 11.89 -14.10 -20.22
CA LEU A 59 11.73 -13.85 -18.80
C LEU A 59 10.99 -12.54 -18.59
N ALA A 60 11.48 -11.44 -19.17
CA ALA A 60 10.85 -10.12 -19.03
C ALA A 60 9.39 -10.13 -19.44
N ARG A 61 9.07 -10.78 -20.58
CA ARG A 61 7.70 -10.90 -21.08
C ARG A 61 6.82 -11.74 -20.16
N LEU A 62 7.35 -12.84 -19.62
CA LEU A 62 6.61 -13.74 -18.75
C LEU A 62 6.35 -13.11 -17.37
N VAL A 63 7.34 -12.42 -16.80
CA VAL A 63 7.24 -11.66 -15.55
C VAL A 63 6.18 -10.55 -15.69
N ASN A 64 6.18 -9.83 -16.81
CA ASN A 64 5.14 -8.84 -17.13
C ASN A 64 3.76 -9.47 -17.31
N PHE A 65 3.66 -10.61 -18.02
CA PHE A 65 2.40 -11.33 -18.20
C PHE A 65 1.80 -11.83 -16.88
N LEU A 66 2.66 -12.28 -15.97
CA LEU A 66 2.28 -12.72 -14.63
C LEU A 66 1.97 -11.57 -13.69
N ASN A 67 2.38 -10.35 -14.07
CA ASN A 67 2.39 -9.19 -13.20
C ASN A 67 3.03 -9.58 -11.85
N CYS A 68 4.32 -9.91 -11.85
CA CYS A 68 5.14 -10.21 -10.67
C CYS A 68 6.52 -9.56 -10.80
N SER A 69 7.34 -9.56 -9.75
CA SER A 69 8.74 -9.10 -9.85
C SER A 69 9.66 -10.23 -10.33
N TYR A 70 10.81 -9.88 -10.92
CA TYR A 70 11.85 -10.87 -11.27
C TYR A 70 12.29 -11.67 -10.05
N GLU A 71 12.43 -11.02 -8.89
CA GLU A 71 12.81 -11.69 -7.64
C GLU A 71 11.79 -12.76 -7.25
N SER A 72 10.48 -12.43 -7.23
CA SER A 72 9.44 -13.39 -6.90
C SER A 72 9.42 -14.56 -7.88
N PHE A 73 9.60 -14.28 -9.17
CA PHE A 73 9.67 -15.32 -10.19
C PHE A 73 10.85 -16.27 -9.98
N TYR A 74 12.06 -15.75 -9.70
CA TYR A 74 13.23 -16.58 -9.40
C TYR A 74 13.05 -17.37 -8.09
N ARG A 75 12.49 -16.77 -7.04
CA ARG A 75 12.17 -17.47 -5.79
C ARG A 75 11.21 -18.64 -6.02
N TYR A 76 10.25 -18.52 -6.93
CA TYR A 76 9.37 -19.63 -7.31
C TYR A 76 10.14 -20.73 -8.05
N LEU A 77 10.98 -20.36 -9.02
CA LEU A 77 11.79 -21.32 -9.77
C LEU A 77 12.78 -22.08 -8.87
N ASP A 78 13.31 -21.41 -7.85
CA ASP A 78 14.20 -21.99 -6.84
C ASP A 78 13.46 -22.79 -5.75
N GLY A 79 12.14 -22.73 -5.77
CA GLY A 79 11.28 -23.45 -4.82
C GLY A 79 11.19 -22.87 -3.43
N LEU A 80 11.56 -21.60 -3.28
CA LEU A 80 11.43 -20.83 -2.05
C LEU A 80 9.99 -20.35 -1.79
N ILE A 81 9.18 -20.23 -2.84
CA ILE A 81 7.74 -19.91 -2.75
C ILE A 81 6.92 -20.87 -3.60
N THR A 82 5.64 -20.99 -3.28
CA THR A 82 4.63 -21.79 -3.98
C THR A 82 4.11 -21.09 -5.23
N LEU A 83 3.42 -21.84 -6.09
CA LEU A 83 2.79 -21.30 -7.30
C LEU A 83 1.66 -20.34 -6.93
N GLU A 84 0.90 -20.66 -5.88
CA GLU A 84 -0.19 -19.84 -5.37
C GLU A 84 0.34 -18.50 -4.85
N GLU A 85 1.45 -18.49 -4.12
CA GLU A 85 2.11 -17.26 -3.66
C GLU A 85 2.64 -16.40 -4.81
N LEU A 86 3.17 -17.02 -5.88
CA LEU A 86 3.61 -16.28 -7.07
C LEU A 86 2.44 -15.61 -7.80
N LEU A 87 1.29 -16.28 -7.86
CA LEU A 87 0.10 -15.82 -8.58
C LEU A 87 -0.84 -14.96 -7.73
N GLN A 88 -0.55 -14.78 -6.44
CA GLN A 88 -1.27 -13.80 -5.65
C GLN A 88 -1.06 -12.41 -6.25
N PRO A 89 -2.11 -11.57 -6.29
CA PRO A 89 -1.95 -10.20 -6.71
C PRO A 89 -0.95 -9.55 -5.76
N SER A 90 0.28 -9.37 -6.24
CA SER A 90 1.30 -8.65 -5.52
C SER A 90 0.73 -7.26 -5.28
N SER A 91 0.49 -6.95 -4.01
CA SER A 91 0.17 -5.60 -3.53
C SER A 91 1.25 -4.57 -3.91
N ASN A 92 2.33 -5.02 -4.57
CA ASN A 92 3.52 -4.27 -4.96
C ASN A 92 3.72 -4.07 -6.47
N ASN A 93 2.75 -4.39 -7.35
CA ASN A 93 2.88 -4.00 -8.78
C ASN A 93 2.26 -2.64 -9.09
N LEU A 94 2.76 -1.62 -8.38
CA LEU A 94 2.91 -0.31 -8.98
C LEU A 94 4.25 -0.31 -9.70
N ASN A 95 4.23 -0.09 -11.01
CA ASN A 95 5.42 0.11 -11.84
C ASN A 95 6.42 1.03 -11.14
N ALA A 96 7.56 0.49 -10.71
CA ALA A 96 8.58 1.22 -9.96
C ALA A 96 9.46 2.16 -10.81
N ASP A 97 8.95 2.69 -11.93
CA ASP A 97 9.65 3.69 -12.75
C ASP A 97 8.82 4.95 -13.03
N LYS A 98 7.64 5.07 -12.42
CA LYS A 98 6.95 6.35 -12.27
C LYS A 98 6.55 6.46 -10.82
N GLU A 99 7.01 7.49 -10.12
CA GLU A 99 6.34 7.92 -8.90
C GLU A 99 4.83 7.91 -9.19
N PRO A 100 4.00 7.25 -8.37
CA PRO A 100 2.58 7.26 -8.62
C PRO A 100 2.13 8.72 -8.65
N ASP A 101 1.59 9.12 -9.79
CA ASP A 101 1.05 10.46 -9.96
C ASP A 101 -0.23 10.54 -9.11
N PHE A 102 -0.07 10.92 -7.84
CA PHE A 102 -1.15 11.18 -6.91
C PHE A 102 -1.73 12.59 -7.12
N SER A 103 -1.63 13.15 -8.33
CA SER A 103 -2.37 14.35 -8.66
C SER A 103 -3.86 14.17 -8.35
N PRO A 104 -4.54 15.23 -7.90
CA PRO A 104 -5.97 15.18 -7.62
C PRO A 104 -6.78 14.66 -8.82
N GLU A 105 -6.37 14.98 -10.05
CA GLU A 105 -7.07 14.54 -11.26
C GLU A 105 -6.95 13.02 -11.49
N VAL A 106 -5.73 12.47 -11.37
CA VAL A 106 -5.49 11.02 -11.58
C VAL A 106 -6.14 10.19 -10.48
N THR A 107 -6.06 10.66 -9.23
CA THR A 107 -6.71 10.01 -8.09
C THR A 107 -8.23 10.02 -8.25
N THR A 108 -8.81 11.13 -8.71
CA THR A 108 -10.25 11.25 -8.95
C THR A 108 -10.70 10.32 -10.07
N ALA A 109 -9.96 10.27 -11.19
CA ALA A 109 -10.26 9.37 -12.30
C ALA A 109 -10.18 7.89 -11.87
N TRP A 110 -9.20 7.53 -11.05
CA TRP A 110 -9.08 6.20 -10.47
C TRP A 110 -10.27 5.86 -9.58
N VAL A 111 -10.62 6.71 -8.60
CA VAL A 111 -11.78 6.48 -7.72
C VAL A 111 -13.07 6.34 -8.54
N GLN A 112 -13.23 7.13 -9.61
CA GLN A 112 -14.40 7.04 -10.48
C GLN A 112 -14.47 5.75 -11.28
N SER A 113 -13.32 5.15 -11.62
CA SER A 113 -13.24 3.87 -12.35
C SER A 113 -13.61 2.64 -11.48
N LEU A 114 -13.64 2.79 -10.16
CA LEU A 114 -13.95 1.71 -9.23
C LEU A 114 -15.42 1.27 -9.29
N SER A 115 -15.67 0.01 -8.92
CA SER A 115 -17.02 -0.50 -8.72
C SER A 115 -17.71 0.22 -7.54
N PRO A 116 -19.05 0.25 -7.46
CA PRO A 116 -19.74 0.92 -6.35
C PRO A 116 -19.34 0.40 -4.96
N GLN A 117 -19.05 -0.90 -4.84
CA GLN A 117 -18.63 -1.51 -3.58
C GLN A 117 -17.21 -1.08 -3.19
N ASP A 118 -16.30 -1.01 -4.16
CA ASP A 118 -14.93 -0.56 -3.92
C ASP A 118 -14.87 0.95 -3.60
N LYS A 119 -15.76 1.76 -4.21
CA LYS A 119 -15.91 3.17 -3.86
C LYS A 119 -16.31 3.35 -2.40
N LEU A 120 -17.31 2.59 -1.94
CA LEU A 120 -17.75 2.60 -0.54
C LEU A 120 -16.62 2.18 0.40
N PHE A 121 -15.86 1.16 0.02
CA PHE A 121 -14.70 0.72 0.79
C PHE A 121 -13.64 1.82 0.91
N VAL A 122 -13.23 2.43 -0.21
CA VAL A 122 -12.22 3.51 -0.21
C VAL A 122 -12.68 4.72 0.61
N VAL A 123 -13.95 5.12 0.50
CA VAL A 123 -14.51 6.23 1.30
C VAL A 123 -14.50 5.89 2.79
N THR A 124 -14.85 4.65 3.16
CA THR A 124 -14.90 4.23 4.56
C THR A 124 -13.50 4.18 5.16
N GLN A 125 -12.52 3.64 4.44
CA GLN A 125 -11.12 3.62 4.86
C GLN A 125 -10.54 5.04 4.95
N GLY A 126 -10.84 5.89 3.97
CA GLY A 126 -10.43 7.30 3.97
C GLY A 126 -11.01 8.06 5.17
N LEU A 127 -12.28 7.82 5.51
CA LEU A 127 -12.91 8.43 6.68
C LEU A 127 -12.27 7.95 7.99
N GLN A 128 -11.96 6.66 8.10
CA GLN A 128 -11.28 6.11 9.29
C GLN A 128 -9.87 6.69 9.46
N ALA A 129 -9.10 6.78 8.38
CA ALA A 129 -7.77 7.39 8.39
C ALA A 129 -7.84 8.88 8.77
N PHE A 130 -8.80 9.62 8.20
CA PHE A 130 -9.05 11.01 8.57
C PHE A 130 -9.43 11.15 10.04
N GLN A 131 -10.34 10.30 10.53
CA GLN A 131 -10.75 10.32 11.93
C GLN A 131 -9.57 10.11 12.88
N ALA A 132 -8.70 9.15 12.59
CA ALA A 132 -7.51 8.90 13.41
C ALA A 132 -6.54 10.10 13.44
N GLU A 133 -6.27 10.74 12.30
CA GLU A 133 -5.42 11.93 12.25
C GLU A 133 -6.09 13.15 12.90
N PHE A 134 -7.42 13.27 12.78
CA PHE A 134 -8.19 14.32 13.43
C PHE A 134 -8.19 14.15 14.96
N GLU A 135 -8.40 12.94 15.47
CA GLU A 135 -8.30 12.62 16.89
C GLU A 135 -6.90 12.92 17.44
N LYS A 136 -5.85 12.60 16.67
CA LYS A 136 -4.46 12.92 17.02
C LYS A 136 -4.23 14.43 17.09
N LEU A 137 -4.74 15.20 16.12
CA LEU A 137 -4.69 16.67 16.13
C LEU A 137 -5.43 17.25 17.34
N ILE A 138 -6.61 16.71 17.68
CA ILE A 138 -7.35 17.10 18.89
C ILE A 138 -6.51 16.79 20.13
N ALA A 139 -5.91 15.61 20.23
CA ALA A 139 -5.10 15.21 21.38
C ALA A 139 -3.86 16.11 21.55
N VAL A 140 -3.19 16.49 20.45
CA VAL A 140 -2.05 17.42 20.48
C VAL A 140 -2.51 18.80 20.97
N LYS A 141 -3.59 19.35 20.40
CA LYS A 141 -4.13 20.64 20.84
C LYS A 141 -4.62 20.61 22.28
N ALA A 142 -5.29 19.53 22.69
CA ALA A 142 -5.74 19.36 24.07
C ALA A 142 -4.55 19.31 25.04
N LYS A 143 -3.49 18.57 24.70
CA LYS A 143 -2.26 18.51 25.48
C LYS A 143 -1.57 19.86 25.59
N GLU A 144 -1.50 20.62 24.51
CA GLU A 144 -0.95 21.98 24.50
C GLU A 144 -1.77 22.91 25.40
N LYS A 145 -3.11 22.88 25.27
CA LYS A 145 -4.01 23.68 26.10
C LYS A 145 -3.89 23.32 27.59
N VAL A 146 -3.86 22.03 27.92
CA VAL A 146 -3.66 21.54 29.30
C VAL A 146 -2.28 21.94 29.83
N GLY A 147 -1.23 21.87 29.00
CA GLY A 147 0.12 22.30 29.38
C GLY A 147 0.19 23.80 29.72
N LEU A 148 -0.49 24.66 28.97
CA LEU A 148 -0.59 26.08 29.27
C LEU A 148 -1.29 26.34 30.61
N LEU A 149 -2.39 25.62 30.89
CA LEU A 149 -3.11 25.71 32.17
C LEU A 149 -2.26 25.18 33.34
N LEU A 150 -1.58 24.05 33.16
CA LEU A 150 -0.70 23.51 34.19
C LEU A 150 0.47 24.46 34.48
N ASN A 151 1.09 25.04 33.45
CA ASN A 151 2.15 26.03 33.64
C ASN A 151 1.64 27.26 34.41
N LEU A 152 0.42 27.72 34.13
CA LEU A 152 -0.22 28.82 34.85
C LEU A 152 -0.42 28.50 36.34
N LEU A 153 -0.85 27.27 36.65
CA LEU A 153 -1.19 26.83 38.00
C LEU A 153 -0.02 26.23 38.79
N SER A 154 1.09 25.90 38.13
CA SER A 154 2.27 25.24 38.74
C SER A 154 3.11 26.12 39.67
N GLY A 155 2.85 27.44 39.69
CA GLY A 155 3.56 28.36 40.57
C GLY A 155 3.21 28.15 42.05
N SER A 156 4.09 28.57 42.96
CA SER A 156 3.81 28.63 44.40
C SER A 156 3.13 29.93 44.83
N THR A 157 2.90 30.85 43.88
CA THR A 157 2.34 32.17 44.10
C THR A 157 1.30 32.48 43.03
N TYR A 158 0.32 33.31 43.38
CA TYR A 158 -0.74 33.72 42.47
C TYR A 158 -0.15 34.31 41.16
N PRO A 159 -0.63 33.92 39.97
CA PRO A 159 -0.10 34.40 38.70
C PRO A 159 -0.43 35.87 38.44
N GLU A 160 0.47 36.59 37.77
CA GLU A 160 0.22 37.98 37.35
C GLU A 160 -0.97 38.09 36.38
N ASN A 161 -1.75 39.17 36.49
CA ASN A 161 -2.90 39.43 35.62
C ASN A 161 -2.55 39.42 34.12
N SER A 162 -1.37 39.93 33.77
CA SER A 162 -0.85 39.92 32.39
C SER A 162 -0.69 38.50 31.83
N LYS A 163 -0.20 37.55 32.64
CA LYS A 163 -0.06 36.12 32.26
C LYS A 163 -1.42 35.42 32.14
N ILE A 164 -2.36 35.77 33.01
CA ILE A 164 -3.73 35.24 32.96
C ILE A 164 -4.42 35.69 31.66
N GLU A 165 -4.29 36.97 31.30
CA GLU A 165 -4.84 37.53 30.06
C GLU A 165 -4.18 36.94 28.80
N GLU A 166 -2.86 36.76 28.81
CA GLU A 166 -2.13 36.12 27.72
C GLU A 166 -2.59 34.67 27.48
N ILE A 167 -2.72 33.87 28.55
CA ILE A 167 -3.13 32.47 28.46
C ILE A 167 -4.62 32.35 28.11
N ALA A 168 -5.48 33.22 28.65
CA ALA A 168 -6.89 33.28 28.26
C ALA A 168 -7.03 33.54 26.75
N THR A 169 -6.25 34.46 26.20
CA THR A 169 -6.21 34.76 24.76
C THR A 169 -5.72 33.57 23.94
N LYS A 170 -4.66 32.89 24.38
CA LYS A 170 -4.11 31.70 23.71
C LYS A 170 -5.06 30.49 23.74
N LEU A 171 -5.87 30.37 24.80
CA LEU A 171 -6.80 29.26 24.98
C LEU A 171 -8.19 29.53 24.40
N ASP A 172 -8.46 30.77 24.00
CA ASP A 172 -9.79 31.28 23.64
C ASP A 172 -10.80 31.09 24.77
N LEU A 173 -10.40 31.51 25.98
CA LEU A 173 -11.19 31.42 27.21
C LEU A 173 -11.50 32.81 27.77
N SER A 174 -12.58 32.89 28.54
CA SER A 174 -12.89 34.08 29.34
C SER A 174 -11.80 34.31 30.39
N VAL A 175 -11.23 35.52 30.42
CA VAL A 175 -10.28 35.95 31.45
C VAL A 175 -10.88 35.77 32.84
N GLU A 176 -12.18 36.05 32.99
CA GLU A 176 -12.90 35.96 34.27
C GLU A 176 -13.01 34.52 34.77
N ASP A 177 -13.21 33.55 33.88
CA ASP A 177 -13.29 32.14 34.25
C ASP A 177 -11.91 31.58 34.61
N LEU A 178 -10.87 32.06 33.92
CA LEU A 178 -9.48 31.71 34.24
C LEU A 178 -9.05 32.31 35.58
N ARG A 179 -9.46 33.54 35.91
CA ARG A 179 -9.24 34.16 37.23
C ARG A 179 -9.91 33.36 38.34
N LYS A 180 -11.19 33.00 38.19
CA LYS A 180 -11.89 32.14 39.16
C LYS A 180 -11.21 30.79 39.37
N LEU A 181 -10.61 30.23 38.32
CA LEU A 181 -9.83 28.99 38.41
C LEU A 181 -8.57 29.18 39.26
N CYS A 182 -7.81 30.26 39.02
CA CYS A 182 -6.65 30.63 39.83
C CYS A 182 -7.04 30.89 41.29
N ASP A 183 -8.11 31.66 41.52
CA ASP A 183 -8.59 31.98 42.88
C ASP A 183 -8.91 30.74 43.69
N ARG A 184 -9.50 29.71 43.06
CA ARG A 184 -9.80 28.42 43.71
C ARG A 184 -8.55 27.58 44.02
N HIS A 185 -7.48 27.73 43.24
CA HIS A 185 -6.26 26.93 43.41
C HIS A 185 -5.29 27.56 44.42
N PHE A 186 -5.28 28.90 44.52
CA PHE A 186 -4.34 29.66 45.35
C PHE A 186 -4.95 30.24 46.64
N SER A 187 -6.25 30.02 46.88
CA SER A 187 -6.90 30.23 48.19
C SER A 187 -6.62 29.07 49.14
#